data_AF-A0AAD6JSV7-F1
#
_entry.id   AF-A0AAD6JSV7-F1
#
_cell.length_a   1.000
_cell.length_b   1.000
_cell.length_c   1.000
_cell.angle_alpha   90.00
_cell.angle_beta   90.00
_cell.angle_gamma   90.00
#
_symmetry.space_group_name_H-M   'P 1'
#
loop_
_entity.id
_entity.type
_entity.pdbx_description
1 polymer ?
#
loop_
_entity_poly.entity_id
_entity_poly.type
_entity_poly.pdbx_seq_one_letter_code
_entity_poly.pdbx_strand_id
1 'polypeptide(L)'
;MSKLFHLWQSLSDKNVIRVRNDSVSLEGVHKIVSSDESFLLGLACAEMAENLRLVAKSVSRLSKRCGDTSLRGFEHLFDEFAKLGHDPNCWVLSWKDMEAQTKKLDRYVTVTATLYKEIEELSVLENGLRKALQCGDQLEGTTKEQKVLDLQQKIFWQRQEVKYLKDRSLWNRSFDTAVLILAKSVFTILARIKIVFGIARGYPTSLPRCLSASATVHPTENPTTCNFVSGPLKSSKLEGN
;
A
#
# COMPACT_ATOMS: atom_id res chain seq x y z
N MET A 1 -7.75 -1.55 -4.51
CA MET A 1 -6.32 -1.72 -4.87
C MET A 1 -5.89 -0.69 -5.91
N SER A 2 -6.45 -0.67 -7.13
CA SER A 2 -6.11 0.31 -8.18
C SER A 2 -6.28 1.78 -7.78
N LYS A 3 -7.36 2.13 -7.06
CA LYS A 3 -7.60 3.51 -6.59
C LYS A 3 -6.46 4.06 -5.71
N LEU A 4 -5.87 3.23 -4.83
CA LEU A 4 -4.72 3.63 -4.01
C LEU A 4 -3.48 3.90 -4.87
N PHE A 5 -3.25 3.03 -5.87
CA PHE A 5 -2.13 3.20 -6.78
C PHE A 5 -2.26 4.49 -7.60
N HIS A 6 -3.42 4.74 -8.20
CA HIS A 6 -3.64 5.97 -8.96
C HIS A 6 -3.51 7.21 -8.08
N LEU A 7 -4.03 7.17 -6.85
CA LEU A 7 -3.88 8.26 -5.90
C LEU A 7 -2.41 8.49 -5.53
N TRP A 8 -1.65 7.43 -5.24
CA TRP A 8 -0.21 7.53 -5.00
C TRP A 8 0.55 8.13 -6.18
N GLN A 9 0.29 7.66 -7.40
CA GLN A 9 0.92 8.18 -8.60
C GLN A 9 0.57 9.65 -8.87
N SER A 10 -0.67 10.05 -8.61
CA SER A 10 -1.11 11.45 -8.75
C SER A 10 -0.39 12.40 -7.78
N LEU A 11 0.15 11.88 -6.67
CA LEU A 11 0.92 12.62 -5.68
C LEU A 11 2.44 12.59 -5.90
N SER A 12 2.90 12.02 -7.03
CA SER A 12 4.31 12.11 -7.44
C SER A 12 4.71 13.55 -7.69
N ASP A 13 5.98 13.90 -7.43
CA ASP A 13 6.48 15.27 -7.62
C ASP A 13 6.17 15.80 -9.03
N LYS A 14 6.39 14.96 -10.06
CA LYS A 14 6.07 15.29 -11.46
C LYS A 14 4.59 15.67 -11.64
N ASN A 15 3.67 14.88 -11.10
CA ASN A 15 2.23 15.14 -11.26
C ASN A 15 1.77 16.34 -10.44
N VAL A 16 2.33 16.53 -9.24
CA VAL A 16 2.05 17.70 -8.40
C VAL A 16 2.51 18.99 -9.08
N ILE A 17 3.73 19.00 -9.64
CA ILE A 17 4.26 20.12 -10.41
C ILE A 17 3.36 20.41 -11.62
N ARG A 18 2.96 19.35 -12.35
CA ARG A 18 2.05 19.50 -13.49
C ARG A 18 0.70 20.11 -13.09
N VAL A 19 0.11 19.68 -11.98
CA VAL A 19 -1.16 20.26 -11.50
C VAL A 19 -0.98 21.74 -11.17
N ARG A 20 0.10 22.10 -10.46
CA ARG A 20 0.38 23.50 -10.10
C ARG A 20 0.65 24.38 -11.31
N ASN A 21 1.51 23.92 -12.22
CA ASN A 21 2.03 24.75 -13.30
C ASN A 21 1.19 24.73 -14.58
N ASP A 22 0.42 23.66 -14.81
CA ASP A 22 -0.29 23.46 -16.08
C ASP A 22 -1.81 23.41 -15.91
N SER A 23 -2.34 23.11 -14.71
CA SER A 23 -3.79 23.03 -14.48
C SER A 23 -4.32 24.22 -13.69
N VAL A 24 -3.66 24.57 -12.58
CA VAL A 24 -4.06 25.68 -11.71
C VAL A 24 -3.82 27.04 -12.38
N SER A 25 -2.77 27.15 -13.20
CA SER A 25 -2.36 28.37 -13.92
C SER A 25 -3.17 28.65 -15.20
N LEU A 26 -4.10 27.77 -15.58
CA LEU A 26 -4.88 27.94 -16.81
C LEU A 26 -5.84 29.10 -16.65
N GLU A 27 -5.80 30.01 -17.62
CA GLU A 27 -6.68 31.18 -17.69
C GLU A 27 -8.17 30.81 -17.55
N GLY A 28 -8.58 29.69 -18.15
CA GLY A 28 -9.96 29.19 -18.04
C GLY A 28 -10.33 28.80 -16.61
N VAL A 29 -9.42 28.20 -15.86
CA VAL A 29 -9.64 27.83 -14.45
C VAL A 29 -9.73 29.08 -13.58
N HIS A 30 -8.86 30.07 -13.82
CA HIS A 30 -8.91 31.34 -13.11
C HIS A 30 -10.22 32.11 -13.33
N LYS A 31 -10.75 32.09 -14.55
CA LYS A 31 -12.01 32.79 -14.90
C LYS A 31 -13.27 32.08 -14.41
N ILE A 32 -13.29 30.74 -14.45
CA ILE A 32 -14.52 29.96 -14.18
C ILE A 32 -14.61 29.54 -12.71
N VAL A 33 -13.48 29.24 -12.08
CA VAL A 33 -13.45 28.67 -10.71
C VAL A 33 -12.98 29.70 -9.70
N SER A 34 -11.73 30.15 -9.79
CA SER A 34 -11.15 31.16 -8.88
C SER A 34 -9.78 31.62 -9.36
N SER A 35 -9.46 32.90 -9.19
CA SER A 35 -8.12 33.44 -9.41
C SER A 35 -7.15 33.16 -8.25
N ASP A 36 -7.64 32.70 -7.09
CA ASP A 36 -6.79 32.35 -5.95
C ASP A 36 -6.24 30.93 -6.09
N GLU A 37 -4.94 30.82 -6.39
CA GLU A 37 -4.23 29.54 -6.49
C GLU A 37 -4.29 28.73 -5.19
N SER A 38 -4.33 29.40 -4.02
CA SER A 38 -4.41 28.71 -2.72
C SER A 38 -5.76 28.02 -2.56
N PHE A 39 -6.83 28.68 -2.99
CA PHE A 39 -8.16 28.09 -3.04
C PHE A 39 -8.22 26.90 -4.01
N LEU A 40 -7.66 27.03 -5.22
CA LEU A 40 -7.63 25.95 -6.21
C LEU A 40 -6.84 24.72 -5.71
N LEU A 41 -5.70 24.94 -5.05
CA LEU A 41 -4.92 23.88 -4.42
C LEU A 41 -5.65 23.27 -3.21
N GLY A 42 -6.38 24.08 -2.45
CA GLY A 42 -7.28 23.62 -1.39
C GLY A 42 -8.36 22.68 -1.93
N LEU A 43 -8.95 23.00 -3.08
CA LEU A 43 -9.94 22.15 -3.75
C LEU A 43 -9.34 20.81 -4.19
N ALA A 44 -8.16 20.85 -4.83
CA ALA A 44 -7.45 19.62 -5.22
C ALA A 44 -7.08 18.76 -4.00
N CYS A 45 -6.64 19.39 -2.90
CA CYS A 45 -6.36 18.68 -1.67
C CYS A 45 -7.61 18.02 -1.07
N ALA A 46 -8.74 18.74 -1.05
CA ALA A 46 -10.00 18.23 -0.53
C ALA A 46 -10.47 17.00 -1.33
N GLU A 47 -10.38 17.05 -2.66
CA GLU A 47 -10.70 15.92 -3.54
C GLU A 47 -9.79 14.71 -3.29
N MET A 48 -8.48 14.92 -3.13
CA MET A 48 -7.55 13.82 -2.84
C MET A 48 -7.78 13.23 -1.45
N ALA A 49 -8.04 14.07 -0.44
CA ALA A 49 -8.32 13.65 0.92
C ALA A 49 -9.64 12.87 1.02
N GLU A 50 -10.69 13.32 0.31
CA GLU A 50 -11.98 12.62 0.25
C GLU A 50 -11.84 11.26 -0.43
N ASN A 51 -11.10 11.20 -1.55
CA ASN A 51 -10.79 9.94 -2.22
C ASN A 51 -10.05 8.96 -1.30
N LEU A 52 -9.10 9.44 -0.51
CA LEU A 52 -8.42 8.62 0.48
C LEU A 52 -9.36 8.17 1.60
N ARG A 53 -10.23 9.06 2.10
CA ARG A 53 -11.21 8.77 3.15
C ARG A 53 -12.16 7.62 2.74
N LEU A 54 -12.62 7.61 1.49
CA LEU A 54 -13.46 6.52 0.96
C LEU A 54 -12.72 5.18 0.93
N VAL A 55 -11.43 5.20 0.60
CA VAL A 55 -10.60 4.00 0.68
C VAL A 55 -10.40 3.57 2.13
N ALA A 56 -10.05 4.49 3.03
CA ALA A 56 -9.87 4.21 4.46
C ALA A 56 -11.12 3.59 5.08
N LYS A 57 -12.32 4.08 4.77
CA LYS A 57 -13.60 3.46 5.20
C LYS A 57 -13.75 2.02 4.70
N SER A 58 -13.25 1.70 3.52
CA SER A 58 -13.27 0.34 3.00
C SER A 58 -12.25 -0.55 3.70
N VAL A 59 -11.08 -0.01 4.04
CA VAL A 59 -10.05 -0.70 4.84
C VAL A 59 -10.55 -0.96 6.27
N SER A 60 -11.20 0.01 6.93
CA SER A 60 -11.83 -0.19 8.26
C SER A 60 -12.83 -1.35 8.25
N ARG A 61 -13.72 -1.41 7.25
CA ARG A 61 -14.67 -2.52 7.14
C ARG A 61 -13.98 -3.88 6.99
N LEU A 62 -12.87 -3.91 6.24
CA LEU A 62 -12.08 -5.13 6.04
C LEU A 62 -11.28 -5.51 7.29
N SER A 63 -10.74 -4.52 8.01
CA SER A 63 -9.88 -4.71 9.17
C SER A 63 -10.60 -5.34 10.36
N LYS A 64 -11.94 -5.22 10.43
CA LYS A 64 -12.77 -5.94 11.41
C LYS A 64 -12.61 -7.47 11.33
N ARG A 65 -12.16 -8.00 10.19
CA ARG A 65 -11.90 -9.44 9.98
C ARG A 65 -10.47 -9.85 10.34
N CYS A 66 -9.63 -8.93 10.79
CA CYS A 66 -8.25 -9.22 11.16
C CYS A 66 -8.14 -9.94 12.51
N GLY A 67 -7.14 -10.80 12.63
CA GLY A 67 -6.72 -11.40 13.90
C GLY A 67 -5.88 -10.43 14.74
N ASP A 68 -5.06 -9.62 14.07
CA ASP A 68 -4.23 -8.60 14.72
C ASP A 68 -5.07 -7.45 15.34
N THR A 69 -4.80 -7.11 16.60
CA THR A 69 -5.52 -6.07 17.35
C THR A 69 -5.24 -4.67 16.84
N SER A 70 -4.01 -4.37 16.42
CA SER A 70 -3.63 -3.07 15.85
C SER A 70 -4.34 -2.83 14.52
N LEU A 71 -4.47 -3.87 13.68
CA LEU A 71 -5.19 -3.78 12.41
C LEU A 71 -6.71 -3.61 12.64
N ARG A 72 -7.30 -4.33 13.60
CA ARG A 72 -8.72 -4.12 13.96
C ARG A 72 -8.99 -2.67 14.41
N GLY A 73 -8.04 -2.06 15.11
CA GLY A 73 -8.08 -0.65 15.51
C GLY A 73 -7.78 0.37 14.39
N PHE A 74 -7.65 -0.06 13.13
CA PHE A 74 -7.25 0.80 12.00
C PHE A 74 -8.04 2.11 11.90
N GLU A 75 -9.35 2.08 12.11
CA GLU A 75 -10.20 3.28 11.98
C GLU A 75 -9.79 4.38 12.97
N HIS A 76 -9.63 4.00 14.25
CA HIS A 76 -9.15 4.91 15.29
C HIS A 76 -7.75 5.45 14.98
N LEU A 77 -6.83 4.56 14.60
CA LEU A 77 -5.45 4.93 14.28
C LEU A 77 -5.37 5.86 13.08
N PHE A 78 -6.21 5.64 12.06
CA PHE A 78 -6.27 6.50 10.89
C PHE A 78 -6.81 7.90 11.24
N ASP A 79 -7.86 7.98 12.05
CA ASP A 79 -8.42 9.27 12.49
C ASP A 79 -7.44 10.04 13.38
N GLU A 80 -6.74 9.34 14.28
CA GLU A 80 -5.68 9.92 15.11
C GLU A 80 -4.51 10.43 14.25
N PHE A 81 -4.06 9.63 13.29
CA PHE A 81 -3.01 10.04 12.34
C PHE A 81 -3.45 11.21 11.45
N ALA A 82 -4.72 11.24 11.03
CA ALA A 82 -5.28 12.34 10.25
C ALA A 82 -5.30 13.65 11.05
N LYS A 83 -5.66 13.60 12.33
CA LYS A 83 -5.75 14.79 13.20
C LYS A 83 -4.39 15.23 13.74
N LEU A 84 -3.62 14.31 14.30
CA LEU A 84 -2.43 14.59 15.11
C LEU A 84 -1.12 14.24 14.40
N GLY A 85 -1.16 13.42 13.34
CA GLY A 85 0.06 12.93 12.68
C GLY A 85 0.77 11.81 13.44
N HIS A 86 0.18 11.30 14.51
CA HIS A 86 0.74 10.23 15.32
C HIS A 86 0.59 8.86 14.62
N ASP A 87 1.71 8.20 14.35
CA ASP A 87 1.78 6.87 13.74
C ASP A 87 2.51 5.90 14.68
N PRO A 88 1.82 5.36 15.70
CA PRO A 88 2.45 4.50 16.71
C PRO A 88 2.97 3.18 16.14
N ASN A 89 2.43 2.74 15.00
CA ASN A 89 2.77 1.47 14.37
C ASN A 89 3.78 1.60 13.23
N CYS A 90 4.30 2.81 12.98
CA CYS A 90 5.23 3.12 11.90
C CYS A 90 4.74 2.57 10.54
N TRP A 91 3.47 2.78 10.22
CA TRP A 91 2.87 2.34 8.96
C TRP A 91 3.20 3.25 7.78
N VAL A 92 3.62 4.49 8.02
CA VAL A 92 4.13 5.37 6.96
C VAL A 92 5.41 4.77 6.37
N LEU A 93 5.41 4.60 5.06
CA LEU A 93 6.52 4.03 4.30
C LEU A 93 7.37 5.12 3.66
N SER A 94 8.65 4.78 3.39
CA SER A 94 9.45 5.56 2.47
C SER A 94 8.91 5.47 1.04
N TRP A 95 9.29 6.41 0.17
CA TRP A 95 8.90 6.37 -1.25
C TRP A 95 9.31 5.03 -1.91
N LYS A 96 10.53 4.56 -1.63
CA LYS A 96 11.05 3.29 -2.18
C LYS A 96 10.25 2.08 -1.69
N ASP A 97 9.94 2.04 -0.40
CA ASP A 97 9.17 0.94 0.19
C ASP A 97 7.72 0.93 -0.34
N MET A 98 7.13 2.11 -0.52
CA MET A 98 5.80 2.24 -1.10
C MET A 98 5.78 1.81 -2.57
N GLU A 99 6.84 2.07 -3.34
CA GLU A 99 6.97 1.56 -4.71
C GLU A 99 7.12 0.04 -4.75
N ALA A 100 7.94 -0.53 -3.87
CA ALA A 100 8.06 -1.99 -3.74
C ALA A 100 6.74 -2.64 -3.31
N GLN A 101 6.04 -2.04 -2.35
CA GLN A 101 4.72 -2.48 -1.90
C GLN A 101 3.68 -2.40 -3.02
N THR A 102 3.74 -1.33 -3.83
CA THR A 102 2.89 -1.16 -5.01
C THR A 102 3.12 -2.27 -6.03
N LYS A 103 4.38 -2.59 -6.35
CA LYS A 103 4.72 -3.70 -7.26
C LYS A 103 4.23 -5.05 -6.71
N LYS A 104 4.33 -5.26 -5.40
CA LYS A 104 3.79 -6.47 -4.73
C LYS A 104 2.27 -6.56 -4.88
N LEU A 105 1.57 -5.45 -4.68
CA LEU A 105 0.12 -5.35 -4.78
C LEU A 105 -0.38 -5.54 -6.21
N ASP A 106 0.32 -4.97 -7.19
CA ASP A 106 0.05 -5.18 -8.62
C ASP A 106 0.23 -6.66 -9.01
N ARG A 107 1.32 -7.29 -8.57
CA ARG A 107 1.53 -8.73 -8.75
C ARG A 107 0.39 -9.56 -8.18
N TYR A 108 -0.09 -9.23 -6.98
CA TYR A 108 -1.23 -9.93 -6.39
C TYR A 108 -2.50 -9.77 -7.23
N VAL A 109 -2.79 -8.57 -7.72
CA VAL A 109 -3.94 -8.33 -8.61
C VAL A 109 -3.81 -9.14 -9.88
N THR A 110 -2.64 -9.11 -10.53
CA THR A 110 -2.37 -9.85 -11.77
C THR A 110 -2.50 -11.35 -11.59
N VAL A 111 -1.86 -11.93 -10.57
CA VAL A 111 -1.95 -13.39 -10.29
C VAL A 111 -3.37 -13.80 -9.88
N THR A 112 -4.12 -12.92 -9.22
CA THR A 112 -5.53 -13.20 -8.88
C THR A 112 -6.42 -13.13 -10.13
N ALA A 113 -6.16 -12.21 -11.06
CA ALA A 113 -6.88 -12.13 -12.33
C ALA A 113 -6.60 -13.36 -13.22
N THR A 114 -5.33 -13.79 -13.31
CA THR A 114 -4.99 -15.04 -14.02
C THR A 114 -5.64 -16.24 -13.35
N LEU A 115 -5.63 -16.32 -12.02
CA LEU A 115 -6.33 -17.38 -11.28
C LEU A 115 -7.81 -17.50 -11.67
N TYR A 116 -8.53 -16.38 -11.76
CA TYR A 116 -9.94 -16.42 -12.18
C TYR A 116 -10.12 -16.95 -13.61
N LYS A 117 -9.25 -16.54 -14.54
CA LYS A 117 -9.24 -17.05 -15.91
C LYS A 117 -8.97 -18.55 -15.96
N GLU A 118 -7.95 -19.03 -15.24
CA GLU A 118 -7.58 -20.44 -15.23
C GLU A 118 -8.64 -21.33 -14.52
N ILE A 119 -9.35 -20.80 -13.51
CA ILE A 119 -10.50 -21.48 -12.89
C ILE A 119 -11.66 -21.60 -13.90
N GLU A 120 -11.94 -20.55 -14.67
CA GLU A 120 -12.99 -20.59 -15.70
C GLU A 120 -12.64 -21.61 -16.79
N GLU A 121 -11.39 -21.59 -17.27
CA GLU A 121 -10.90 -22.57 -18.25
C GLU A 121 -10.96 -24.01 -17.73
N LEU A 122 -10.64 -24.24 -16.45
CA LEU A 122 -10.82 -25.54 -15.81
C LEU A 122 -12.30 -25.97 -15.85
N SER A 123 -13.22 -25.06 -15.56
CA SER A 123 -14.66 -25.34 -15.58
C SER A 123 -15.14 -25.74 -16.98
N VAL A 124 -14.64 -25.06 -18.02
CA VAL A 124 -14.94 -25.35 -19.43
C VAL A 124 -14.39 -26.72 -19.82
N LEU A 125 -13.15 -27.06 -19.44
CA LEU A 125 -12.54 -28.36 -19.71
C LEU A 125 -13.31 -29.50 -19.02
N GLU A 126 -13.66 -29.34 -17.75
CA GLU A 126 -14.44 -30.32 -17.00
C GLU A 126 -15.84 -30.53 -17.61
N ASN A 127 -16.47 -29.45 -18.08
CA ASN A 127 -17.75 -29.54 -18.77
C ASN A 127 -17.62 -30.21 -20.15
N GLY A 128 -16.52 -29.93 -20.87
CA GLY A 128 -16.18 -30.60 -22.13
C GLY A 128 -15.99 -32.11 -21.95
N LEU A 129 -15.29 -32.52 -20.89
CA LEU A 129 -15.13 -33.93 -20.53
C LEU A 129 -16.48 -34.59 -20.22
N ARG A 130 -17.35 -33.95 -19.43
CA ARG A 130 -18.70 -34.48 -19.15
C ARG A 130 -19.51 -34.69 -20.43
N LYS A 131 -19.49 -33.73 -21.36
CA LYS A 131 -20.17 -33.85 -22.66
C LYS A 131 -19.58 -34.96 -23.53
N ALA A 132 -18.26 -35.09 -23.55
CA ALA A 132 -17.58 -36.15 -24.31
C ALA A 132 -17.97 -37.55 -23.81
N LEU A 133 -18.17 -37.71 -22.50
CA LEU A 133 -18.65 -38.96 -21.89
C LEU A 133 -20.15 -39.23 -22.15
N GLN A 134 -20.98 -38.19 -22.27
CA GLN A 134 -22.42 -38.33 -22.50
C GLN A 134 -22.79 -38.55 -23.99
N CYS A 135 -21.96 -38.08 -24.94
CA CYS A 135 -22.21 -38.22 -26.39
C CYS A 135 -21.81 -39.62 -26.93
N GLY A 136 -22.12 -40.66 -26.16
CA GLY A 136 -21.59 -42.02 -26.29
C GLY A 136 -21.92 -42.75 -27.60
N ASP A 137 -23.02 -42.44 -28.29
CA ASP A 137 -23.63 -43.42 -29.19
C ASP A 137 -23.17 -43.44 -30.68
N GLN A 138 -22.35 -42.51 -31.18
CA GLN A 138 -22.22 -42.38 -32.66
C GLN A 138 -20.81 -42.35 -33.29
N LEU A 139 -19.72 -42.64 -32.57
CA LEU A 139 -18.38 -42.60 -33.18
C LEU A 139 -17.43 -43.62 -32.52
N GLU A 140 -16.77 -44.41 -33.35
CA GLU A 140 -16.06 -45.65 -33.04
C GLU A 140 -14.87 -45.55 -32.05
N GLY A 141 -14.92 -46.42 -31.02
CA GLY A 141 -13.91 -47.45 -30.74
C GLY A 141 -12.57 -47.10 -30.08
N THR A 142 -11.81 -46.12 -30.55
CA THR A 142 -10.41 -45.91 -30.07
C THR A 142 -9.97 -44.46 -30.10
N THR A 143 -10.39 -43.70 -31.11
CA THR A 143 -10.06 -42.27 -31.25
C THR A 143 -10.78 -41.42 -30.20
N LYS A 144 -11.98 -41.83 -29.77
CA LYS A 144 -12.69 -41.17 -28.65
C LYS A 144 -11.99 -41.39 -27.32
N GLU A 145 -11.55 -42.61 -27.04
CA GLU A 145 -10.87 -42.94 -25.79
C GLU A 145 -9.58 -42.14 -25.65
N GLN A 146 -8.79 -42.03 -26.72
CA GLN A 146 -7.60 -41.18 -26.72
C GLN A 146 -7.93 -39.71 -26.44
N LYS A 147 -8.97 -39.15 -27.08
CA LYS A 147 -9.40 -37.76 -26.81
C LYS A 147 -9.86 -37.54 -25.38
N VAL A 148 -10.52 -38.53 -24.78
CA VAL A 148 -10.95 -38.48 -23.37
C VAL A 148 -9.74 -38.51 -22.43
N LEU A 149 -8.76 -39.38 -22.69
CA LEU A 149 -7.52 -39.44 -21.92
C LEU A 149 -6.72 -38.13 -22.03
N ASP A 150 -6.60 -37.58 -23.23
CA ASP A 150 -5.92 -36.29 -23.46
C ASP A 150 -6.63 -35.15 -22.70
N LEU A 151 -7.97 -35.12 -22.69
CA LEU A 151 -8.75 -34.14 -21.93
C LEU A 151 -8.57 -34.30 -20.42
N GLN A 152 -8.56 -35.53 -19.92
CA GLN A 152 -8.30 -35.82 -18.51
C GLN A 152 -6.90 -35.36 -18.10
N GLN A 153 -5.89 -35.60 -18.93
CA GLN A 153 -4.53 -35.14 -18.70
C GLN A 153 -4.45 -33.61 -18.66
N LYS A 154 -5.12 -32.92 -19.60
CA LYS A 154 -5.21 -31.45 -19.59
C LYS A 154 -5.88 -30.92 -18.33
N ILE A 155 -6.98 -31.52 -17.88
CA ILE A 155 -7.65 -31.15 -16.63
C ILE A 155 -6.71 -31.33 -15.42
N PHE A 156 -5.93 -32.41 -15.39
CA PHE A 156 -4.95 -32.62 -14.32
C PHE A 156 -3.90 -31.49 -14.27
N TRP A 157 -3.31 -31.14 -15.42
CA TRP A 157 -2.36 -30.02 -15.49
C TRP A 157 -3.00 -28.69 -15.10
N GLN A 158 -4.21 -28.42 -15.59
CA GLN A 158 -4.95 -27.21 -15.28
C GLN A 158 -5.24 -27.08 -13.77
N ARG A 159 -5.59 -28.19 -13.11
CA ARG A 159 -5.79 -28.21 -11.65
C ARG A 159 -4.51 -27.89 -10.88
N GLN A 160 -3.35 -28.34 -11.36
CA GLN A 160 -2.06 -27.99 -10.75
C GLN A 160 -1.74 -26.50 -10.92
N GLU A 161 -2.01 -25.95 -12.10
CA GLU A 161 -1.82 -24.51 -12.34
C GLU A 161 -2.74 -23.66 -11.46
N VAL A 162 -4.03 -24.02 -11.35
CA VAL A 162 -4.96 -23.35 -10.43
C VAL A 162 -4.47 -23.43 -8.99
N LYS A 163 -3.94 -24.57 -8.55
CA LYS A 163 -3.38 -24.72 -7.20
C LYS A 163 -2.17 -23.80 -6.99
N TYR A 164 -1.25 -23.79 -7.95
CA TYR A 164 -0.07 -22.92 -7.93
C TYR A 164 -0.45 -21.42 -7.87
N LEU A 165 -1.43 -21.02 -8.69
CA LEU A 165 -1.93 -19.65 -8.71
C LEU A 165 -2.64 -19.27 -7.41
N LYS A 166 -3.42 -20.19 -6.80
CA LYS A 166 -4.04 -19.95 -5.49
C LYS A 166 -3.01 -19.60 -4.43
N ASP A 167 -1.91 -20.33 -4.36
CA ASP A 167 -0.83 -20.10 -3.38
C ASP A 167 -0.13 -18.74 -3.54
N ARG A 168 -0.07 -18.23 -4.77
CA ARG A 168 0.60 -16.95 -5.08
C ARG A 168 -0.36 -15.75 -5.11
N SER A 169 -1.65 -15.98 -5.31
CA SER A 169 -2.68 -14.95 -5.37
C SER A 169 -3.08 -14.42 -3.98
N LEU A 170 -4.08 -13.54 -3.95
CA LEU A 170 -4.75 -13.13 -2.71
C LEU A 170 -5.61 -14.23 -2.08
N TRP A 171 -5.92 -15.30 -2.82
CA TRP A 171 -6.80 -16.38 -2.36
C TRP A 171 -6.30 -17.03 -1.07
N ASN A 172 -4.99 -17.29 -0.97
CA ASN A 172 -4.35 -17.88 0.20
C ASN A 172 -3.69 -16.83 1.13
N ARG A 173 -4.16 -15.58 1.11
CA ARG A 173 -3.64 -14.52 2.01
C ARG A 173 -4.64 -14.23 3.13
N SER A 174 -4.10 -14.03 4.33
CA SER A 174 -4.92 -13.60 5.48
C SER A 174 -5.42 -12.17 5.30
N PHE A 175 -6.55 -11.85 5.94
CA PHE A 175 -7.03 -10.48 6.05
C PHE A 175 -5.95 -9.56 6.64
N ASP A 176 -5.20 -10.04 7.63
CA ASP A 176 -4.08 -9.30 8.25
C ASP A 176 -3.04 -8.86 7.22
N THR A 177 -2.64 -9.75 6.32
CA THR A 177 -1.66 -9.42 5.28
C THR A 177 -2.21 -8.37 4.32
N ALA A 178 -3.45 -8.53 3.88
CA ALA A 178 -4.09 -7.62 2.94
C ALA A 178 -4.32 -6.22 3.57
N VAL A 179 -4.84 -6.20 4.79
CA VAL A 179 -5.14 -4.96 5.53
C VAL A 179 -3.86 -4.25 5.94
N LEU A 180 -2.79 -4.94 6.34
CA LEU A 180 -1.51 -4.30 6.63
C LEU A 180 -0.94 -3.57 5.41
N ILE A 181 -0.97 -4.20 4.23
CA ILE A 181 -0.53 -3.57 2.98
C ILE A 181 -1.41 -2.34 2.69
N LEU A 182 -2.72 -2.47 2.83
CA LEU A 182 -3.66 -1.37 2.61
C LEU A 182 -3.45 -0.22 3.60
N ALA A 183 -3.27 -0.52 4.89
CA ALA A 183 -3.09 0.45 5.96
C ALA A 183 -1.82 1.27 5.74
N LYS A 184 -0.69 0.59 5.48
CA LYS A 184 0.58 1.22 5.13
C LYS A 184 0.45 2.14 3.92
N SER A 185 -0.25 1.70 2.87
CA SER A 185 -0.51 2.53 1.70
C SER A 185 -1.37 3.76 2.02
N VAL A 186 -2.44 3.61 2.81
CA VAL A 186 -3.32 4.72 3.21
C VAL A 186 -2.57 5.75 4.05
N PHE A 187 -1.80 5.31 5.05
CA PHE A 187 -1.00 6.19 5.91
C PHE A 187 0.04 6.97 5.11
N THR A 188 0.78 6.27 4.24
CA THR A 188 1.80 6.89 3.39
C THR A 188 1.20 7.94 2.45
N ILE A 189 0.04 7.64 1.85
CA ILE A 189 -0.66 8.59 0.97
C ILE A 189 -1.15 9.81 1.77
N LEU A 190 -1.72 9.62 2.96
CA LEU A 190 -2.15 10.74 3.79
C LEU A 190 -0.97 11.63 4.20
N ALA A 191 0.15 11.02 4.63
CA ALA A 191 1.38 11.74 4.93
C ALA A 191 1.84 12.57 3.73
N ARG A 192 1.82 11.97 2.54
CA ARG A 192 2.20 12.64 1.30
C ARG A 192 1.26 13.79 0.94
N ILE A 193 -0.05 13.64 1.09
CA ILE A 193 -1.04 14.72 0.90
C ILE A 193 -0.71 15.89 1.84
N LYS A 194 -0.49 15.61 3.13
CA LYS A 194 -0.16 16.65 4.11
C LYS A 194 1.11 17.44 3.75
N ILE A 195 2.12 16.76 3.20
CA ILE A 195 3.38 17.38 2.74
C ILE A 195 3.15 18.20 1.46
N VAL A 196 2.51 17.61 0.45
CA VAL A 196 2.30 18.22 -0.88
C VAL A 196 1.47 19.50 -0.80
N PHE A 197 0.47 19.54 0.08
CA PHE A 197 -0.44 20.69 0.21
C PHE A 197 -0.12 21.58 1.41
N GLY A 198 1.01 21.36 2.11
CA GLY A 198 1.45 22.24 3.20
C GLY A 198 0.53 22.24 4.44
N ILE A 199 -0.30 21.21 4.62
CA ILE A 199 -1.21 21.06 5.78
C ILE A 199 -0.42 20.74 7.06
N ALA A 200 0.80 20.21 6.92
CA ALA A 200 1.69 19.92 8.04
C ALA A 200 2.28 21.21 8.66
N ARG A 201 1.49 21.94 9.45
CA ARG A 201 2.04 22.85 10.46
C ARG A 201 2.66 21.98 11.56
N GLY A 202 3.96 21.64 11.44
CA GLY A 202 4.74 21.07 12.55
C GLY A 202 5.65 19.87 12.30
N TYR A 203 5.86 19.40 11.05
CA TYR A 203 6.88 18.36 10.79
C TYR A 203 8.06 18.93 9.99
N PRO A 204 9.32 18.67 10.38
CA PRO A 204 10.45 18.98 9.52
C PRO A 204 10.32 18.17 8.22
N THR A 205 10.70 18.79 7.11
CA THR A 205 10.54 18.36 5.70
C THR A 205 11.21 17.02 5.34
N SER A 206 11.73 16.27 6.31
CA SER A 206 12.28 14.94 6.15
C SER A 206 11.37 13.91 6.83
N LEU A 207 10.77 13.03 6.05
CA LEU A 207 10.19 11.77 6.54
C LEU A 207 11.19 11.09 7.49
N PRO A 208 10.76 10.50 8.62
CA PRO A 208 11.66 9.82 9.53
C PRO A 208 12.42 8.74 8.78
N ARG A 209 13.71 8.95 8.58
CA ARG A 209 14.63 7.93 8.11
C ARG A 209 14.73 6.93 9.26
N CYS A 210 14.08 5.77 9.15
CA CYS A 210 14.27 4.67 10.09
C CYS A 210 15.78 4.38 10.18
N LEU A 211 16.39 4.73 11.30
CA LEU A 211 17.78 4.40 11.61
C LEU A 211 17.81 2.93 12.07
N SER A 212 17.68 2.02 11.12
CA SER A 212 18.12 0.64 11.29
C SER A 212 19.23 0.38 10.29
N ALA A 213 20.39 0.98 10.57
CA ALA A 213 21.65 0.60 9.95
C ALA A 213 22.70 0.60 11.06
N SER A 214 23.29 -0.58 11.24
CA SER A 214 24.25 -0.96 12.27
C SER A 214 25.36 0.07 12.50
N ALA A 215 25.65 0.32 13.78
CA ALA A 215 26.85 1.03 14.19
C ALA A 215 28.08 0.17 13.85
N THR A 216 28.76 0.50 12.75
CA THR A 216 30.14 0.06 12.55
C THR A 216 31.04 1.18 13.07
N VAL A 217 31.51 1.01 14.30
CA VAL A 217 32.52 1.87 14.92
C VAL A 217 33.85 1.60 14.21
N HIS A 218 34.41 2.61 13.55
CA HIS A 218 35.83 2.64 13.21
C HIS A 218 36.49 3.78 13.99
N PRO A 219 37.58 3.52 14.74
CA PRO A 219 38.35 4.58 15.35
C PRO A 219 39.32 5.13 14.30
N THR A 220 39.45 6.45 14.22
CA THR A 220 40.60 7.06 13.56
C THR A 220 41.11 8.16 14.47
N GLU A 221 42.32 7.93 14.95
CA GLU A 221 43.13 8.80 15.80
C GLU A 221 43.50 10.08 15.03
N ASN A 222 43.35 11.26 15.66
CA ASN A 222 44.46 12.09 16.16
C ASN A 222 44.02 13.54 16.50
N PRO A 223 44.84 14.29 17.27
CA PRO A 223 44.37 14.98 18.47
C PRO A 223 44.21 16.48 18.26
N THR A 224 43.38 17.12 19.08
CA THR A 224 43.68 18.43 19.68
C THR A 224 42.61 18.76 20.73
N THR A 225 43.07 18.75 21.98
CA THR A 225 42.70 19.67 23.06
C THR A 225 41.22 19.99 23.26
N CYS A 226 40.60 19.40 24.28
CA CYS A 226 39.57 20.08 25.07
C CYS A 226 39.50 19.47 26.47
N ASN A 227 39.66 20.35 27.47
CA ASN A 227 39.95 20.06 28.87
C ASN A 227 38.78 19.44 29.63
N PHE A 228 39.08 18.42 30.42
CA PHE A 228 38.25 17.98 31.54
C PHE A 228 38.38 18.96 32.71
N VAL A 229 37.26 19.49 33.20
CA VAL A 229 37.16 20.03 34.57
C VAL A 229 35.83 19.59 35.16
N SER A 230 35.87 18.58 36.03
CA SER A 230 34.78 18.30 36.98
C SER A 230 35.11 19.03 38.28
N GLY A 231 34.24 19.94 38.72
CA GLY A 231 34.30 20.63 40.01
C GLY A 231 33.11 20.26 40.90
N PRO A 232 33.28 20.17 42.24
CA PRO A 232 32.20 19.76 43.15
C PRO A 232 31.30 20.93 43.58
N LEU A 233 30.02 20.62 43.80
CA LEU A 233 28.98 21.54 44.30
C LEU A 233 29.14 21.78 45.82
N LYS A 234 29.29 23.05 46.23
CA LYS A 234 29.17 23.50 47.63
C LYS A 234 27.71 23.76 47.99
N SER A 235 27.25 23.24 49.13
CA SER A 235 25.98 23.63 49.76
C SER A 235 26.16 24.86 50.64
N SER A 236 25.24 25.82 50.57
CA SER A 236 25.06 26.86 51.58
C SER A 236 23.73 26.66 52.30
N LYS A 237 23.77 26.54 53.63
CA LYS A 237 22.63 26.82 54.50
C LYS A 237 23.08 27.83 55.55
N LEU A 238 22.28 28.88 55.66
CA LEU A 238 22.45 30.05 56.49
C LEU A 238 22.28 29.71 57.99
N GLU A 239 23.15 30.29 58.81
CA GLU A 239 22.93 30.52 60.24
C GLU A 239 22.05 31.76 60.43
N GLY A 240 21.12 31.68 61.38
CA GLY A 240 20.44 32.82 61.97
C GLY A 240 20.62 32.76 63.48
N ASN A 241 21.16 33.86 64.04
CA ASN A 241 20.86 34.39 65.36
C ASN A 241 21.21 35.88 65.34
#